data_AF-S0FIN3-F1
#
_entry.id   AF-S0FIN3-F1
#
_cell.length_a   1.000
_cell.length_b   1.000
_cell.length_c   1.000
_cell.angle_alpha   90.00
_cell.angle_beta   90.00
_cell.angle_gamma   90.00
#
_symmetry.space_group_name_H-M   'P 1'
#
loop_
_entity.id
_entity.type
_entity.pdbx_description
1 polymer ?
#
loop_
_entity_poly.entity_id
_entity_poly.type
_entity_poly.pdbx_seq_one_letter_code
_entity_poly.pdbx_strand_id
1 'polypeptide(L)'
;MAIIDRVKFDGLRTRDWIVYKYPSEELVYGTQLIVGEGQAAIFVKGGTVCDVFNAGTYTLDAKNLPILKSIVNLPFGGKTPFSAEVFFLNIATKLDIYWGTSDPVQVIDPKYFTKLRVRAFGQMGLKVDNYLKFFTELIGIIGPAEIVKFDAIMDYFKGILVQKIKTIIANIIINEKISALEITAKLDSISTMAKDKISSEFKKYGLAPVNFFIKSINFPDEDFEEINEILKNRAEFEIMGDNRYVTKRSFDVYDNAASNDSGIAGAFVSGNVGAGVGSSLFGEMASSVNTRAVIDNAVIKCPACSFDNPANSRFCCECGSPVETPKKQCPTCGKTVPANSKFCPECGASIGTKTCSCGAAVPDGSKFCPECGKKV
;
A
#
# COMPACT_ATOMS: atom_id res chain seq x y z
N MET A 1 37.42 -10.04 54.54
CA MET A 1 37.35 -10.61 53.18
C MET A 1 36.20 -11.60 53.15
N ALA A 2 35.31 -11.51 52.15
CA ALA A 2 34.18 -12.42 52.05
C ALA A 2 34.67 -13.88 51.97
N ILE A 3 34.17 -14.73 52.85
CA ILE A 3 34.57 -16.14 52.97
C ILE A 3 33.96 -16.97 51.82
N ILE A 4 33.00 -16.41 51.07
CA ILE A 4 32.26 -17.07 50.00
C ILE A 4 32.05 -16.08 48.85
N ASP A 5 32.40 -16.49 47.63
CA ASP A 5 32.11 -15.71 46.42
C ASP A 5 30.60 -15.69 46.15
N ARG A 6 30.11 -14.53 45.70
CA ARG A 6 28.69 -14.28 45.47
C ARG A 6 28.46 -13.89 44.01
N VAL A 7 27.72 -14.72 43.30
CA VAL A 7 27.28 -14.45 41.93
C VAL A 7 25.83 -14.00 42.00
N LYS A 8 25.58 -12.73 41.70
CA LYS A 8 24.24 -12.14 41.68
C LYS A 8 24.19 -11.04 40.62
N PHE A 9 23.02 -10.88 40.02
CA PHE A 9 22.68 -9.71 39.23
C PHE A 9 21.52 -8.93 39.88
N ASP A 10 21.80 -7.72 40.35
CA ASP A 10 20.82 -6.84 41.01
C ASP A 10 19.90 -6.10 40.01
N GLY A 11 20.06 -6.34 38.71
CA GLY A 11 19.30 -5.69 37.65
C GLY A 11 19.90 -4.35 37.22
N LEU A 12 19.18 -3.67 36.32
CA LEU A 12 19.53 -2.34 35.81
C LEU A 12 18.44 -1.34 36.18
N ARG A 13 18.76 -0.05 36.04
CA ARG A 13 17.76 1.03 36.19
C ARG A 13 16.60 0.87 35.20
N THR A 14 16.87 0.38 34.00
CA THR A 14 15.85 0.10 32.98
C THR A 14 15.51 -1.38 32.93
N ARG A 15 14.28 -1.70 32.52
CA ARG A 15 13.80 -3.08 32.37
C ARG A 15 13.92 -3.61 30.94
N ASP A 16 14.78 -2.98 30.13
CA ASP A 16 14.89 -3.26 28.70
C ASP A 16 15.88 -4.37 28.36
N TRP A 17 16.50 -4.97 29.37
CA TRP A 17 17.41 -6.10 29.24
C TRP A 17 16.66 -7.43 29.24
N ILE A 18 17.17 -8.40 28.49
CA ILE A 18 16.67 -9.77 28.44
C ILE A 18 17.72 -10.80 28.85
N VAL A 19 19.00 -10.54 28.57
CA VAL A 19 20.13 -11.37 29.00
C VAL A 19 21.25 -10.50 29.55
N TYR A 20 21.92 -11.00 30.58
CA TYR A 20 23.16 -10.45 31.12
C TYR A 20 24.19 -11.57 31.35
N LYS A 21 25.39 -11.45 30.78
CA LYS A 21 26.51 -12.35 31.09
C LYS A 21 27.28 -11.83 32.29
N TYR A 22 27.42 -12.66 33.33
CA TYR A 22 28.21 -12.34 34.50
C TYR A 22 29.71 -12.19 34.11
N PRO A 23 30.43 -11.18 34.64
CA PRO A 23 31.77 -10.82 34.17
C PRO A 23 32.87 -11.83 34.52
N SER A 24 32.75 -12.55 35.64
CA SER A 24 33.78 -13.51 36.05
C SER A 24 33.43 -14.89 35.55
N GLU A 25 34.39 -15.53 34.88
CA GLU A 25 34.32 -16.94 34.50
C GLU A 25 35.04 -17.85 35.50
N GLU A 26 35.84 -17.28 36.40
CA GLU A 26 36.52 -18.00 37.48
C GLU A 26 35.60 -18.03 38.71
N LEU A 27 35.13 -19.23 39.05
CA LEU A 27 34.26 -19.47 40.20
C LEU A 27 34.91 -20.44 41.17
N VAL A 28 34.63 -20.29 42.46
CA VAL A 28 35.14 -21.17 43.50
C VAL A 28 34.05 -22.14 43.95
N TYR A 29 34.42 -23.39 44.23
CA TYR A 29 33.50 -24.36 44.82
C TYR A 29 32.85 -23.82 46.10
N GLY A 30 31.52 -23.92 46.22
CA GLY A 30 30.76 -23.35 47.34
C GLY A 30 30.29 -21.90 47.13
N THR A 31 30.58 -21.29 45.98
CA THR A 31 30.04 -19.98 45.56
C THR A 31 28.52 -19.94 45.72
N GLN A 32 27.99 -18.83 46.23
CA GLN A 32 26.55 -18.60 46.32
C GLN A 32 26.04 -17.94 45.04
N LEU A 33 25.23 -18.67 44.27
CA LEU A 33 24.46 -18.14 43.15
C LEU A 33 23.11 -17.65 43.69
N ILE A 34 22.84 -16.35 43.56
CA ILE A 34 21.57 -15.76 43.99
C ILE A 34 20.83 -15.28 42.75
N VAL A 35 19.68 -15.88 42.50
CA VAL A 35 18.78 -15.55 41.39
C VAL A 35 17.59 -14.79 41.97
N GLY A 36 17.37 -13.57 41.47
CA GLY A 36 16.25 -12.73 41.91
C GLY A 36 14.90 -13.22 41.39
N GLU A 37 13.82 -12.74 42.02
CA GLU A 37 12.47 -12.89 41.48
C GLU A 37 12.36 -12.24 40.09
N GLY A 38 11.67 -12.92 39.17
CA GLY A 38 11.60 -12.48 37.76
C GLY A 38 12.90 -12.70 36.97
N GLN A 39 13.87 -13.43 37.52
CA GLN A 39 15.07 -13.87 36.81
C GLN A 39 15.18 -15.40 36.77
N ALA A 40 15.96 -15.88 35.80
CA ALA A 40 16.52 -17.22 35.80
C ALA A 40 18.02 -17.12 35.55
N ALA A 41 18.81 -18.10 36.00
CA ALA A 41 20.24 -18.17 35.72
C ALA A 41 20.58 -19.44 34.93
N ILE A 42 21.30 -19.30 33.83
CA ILE A 42 21.83 -20.42 33.04
C ILE A 42 23.30 -20.59 33.38
N PHE A 43 23.68 -21.81 33.73
CA PHE A 43 25.05 -22.18 34.02
C PHE A 43 25.65 -22.98 32.86
N VAL A 44 26.74 -22.45 32.29
CA VAL A 44 27.43 -23.02 31.13
C VAL A 44 28.84 -23.40 31.53
N LYS A 45 29.27 -24.62 31.16
CA LYS A 45 30.63 -25.10 31.42
C LYS A 45 31.14 -25.85 30.21
N GLY A 46 32.38 -25.55 29.80
CA GLY A 46 33.01 -26.18 28.63
C GLY A 46 32.19 -25.99 27.35
N GLY A 47 31.51 -24.83 27.20
CA GLY A 47 30.66 -24.53 26.05
C GLY A 47 29.29 -25.22 26.04
N THR A 48 28.92 -25.95 27.10
CA THR A 48 27.63 -26.65 27.19
C THR A 48 26.78 -26.14 28.35
N VAL A 49 25.49 -25.96 28.11
CA VAL A 49 24.54 -25.64 29.19
C VAL A 49 24.42 -26.85 30.10
N CYS A 50 24.74 -26.66 31.38
CA CYS A 50 24.68 -27.74 32.36
C CYS A 50 23.41 -27.69 33.20
N ASP A 51 22.95 -26.50 33.59
CA ASP A 51 21.77 -26.36 34.45
C ASP A 51 21.11 -24.97 34.33
N VAL A 52 19.87 -24.89 34.78
CA VAL A 52 19.04 -23.68 34.82
C VAL A 52 18.42 -23.49 36.20
N PHE A 53 18.75 -22.38 36.85
CA PHE A 53 18.31 -22.04 38.18
C PHE A 53 17.18 -20.99 38.13
N ASN A 54 16.08 -21.26 38.81
CA ASN A 54 14.99 -20.29 39.00
C ASN A 54 15.30 -19.34 40.17
N ALA A 55 14.35 -18.49 40.55
CA ALA A 55 14.51 -17.60 41.71
C ALA A 55 14.85 -18.39 42.98
N GLY A 56 15.90 -17.96 43.68
CA GLY A 56 16.40 -18.65 44.86
C GLY A 56 17.91 -18.45 45.09
N THR A 57 18.39 -19.01 46.20
CA THR A 57 19.82 -19.03 46.54
C THR A 57 20.33 -20.46 46.43
N TYR A 58 21.37 -20.67 45.63
CA TYR A 58 21.96 -21.95 45.34
C TYR A 58 23.44 -21.94 45.70
N THR A 59 23.91 -23.03 46.29
CA THR A 59 25.35 -23.26 46.49
C THR A 59 25.89 -24.02 45.29
N LEU A 60 26.88 -23.47 44.59
CA LEU A 60 27.53 -24.13 43.46
C LEU A 60 28.47 -25.22 43.96
N ASP A 61 27.92 -26.44 44.07
CA ASP A 61 28.60 -27.63 44.54
C ASP A 61 28.25 -28.85 43.67
N ALA A 62 28.88 -29.99 43.97
CA ALA A 62 28.66 -31.25 43.25
C ALA A 62 27.29 -31.89 43.52
N LYS A 63 26.52 -31.40 44.51
CA LYS A 63 25.16 -31.88 44.80
C LYS A 63 24.17 -31.25 43.82
N ASN A 64 24.28 -29.95 43.60
CA ASN A 64 23.43 -29.22 42.67
C ASN A 64 23.91 -29.34 41.22
N LEU A 65 25.22 -29.50 40.99
CA LEU A 65 25.79 -29.65 39.65
C LEU A 65 26.60 -30.96 39.56
N PRO A 66 26.01 -32.06 39.04
CA PRO A 66 26.69 -33.36 38.94
C PRO A 66 28.03 -33.30 38.20
N ILE A 67 28.17 -32.39 37.23
CA ILE A 67 29.40 -32.18 36.44
C ILE A 67 30.57 -31.60 37.25
N LEU A 68 30.31 -31.11 38.47
CA LEU A 68 31.34 -30.66 39.41
C LEU A 68 31.92 -31.80 40.24
N LYS A 69 31.31 -33.01 40.26
CA LYS A 69 31.81 -34.17 41.02
C LYS A 69 33.28 -34.50 40.70
N SER A 70 33.67 -34.41 39.42
CA SER A 70 35.04 -34.73 38.97
C SER A 70 36.10 -33.74 39.48
N ILE A 71 35.69 -32.55 39.94
CA ILE A 71 36.59 -31.47 40.39
C ILE A 71 36.85 -31.56 41.91
N VAL A 72 35.97 -32.21 42.67
CA VAL A 72 36.05 -32.28 44.15
C VAL A 72 37.29 -33.04 44.65
N ASN A 73 37.89 -33.90 43.83
CA ASN A 73 39.02 -34.74 44.22
C ASN A 73 40.40 -34.05 44.16
N LEU A 74 40.45 -32.76 43.84
CA LEU A 74 41.72 -32.04 43.71
C LEU A 74 42.14 -31.39 45.05
N PRO A 75 43.42 -31.50 45.47
CA PRO A 75 43.89 -31.05 46.78
C PRO A 75 44.14 -29.53 46.83
N PHE A 76 43.10 -28.71 46.62
CA PHE A 76 43.22 -27.24 46.58
C PHE A 76 42.86 -26.52 47.89
N GLY A 77 43.11 -27.14 49.05
CA GLY A 77 43.05 -26.43 50.34
C GLY A 77 41.69 -25.75 50.64
N GLY A 78 40.58 -26.28 50.13
CA GLY A 78 39.22 -25.77 50.39
C GLY A 78 38.71 -24.69 49.43
N LYS A 79 39.51 -24.27 48.44
CA LYS A 79 39.07 -23.35 47.37
C LYS A 79 39.47 -23.92 46.03
N THR A 80 38.65 -24.81 45.49
CA THR A 80 38.87 -25.38 44.16
C THR A 80 38.27 -24.45 43.11
N PRO A 81 39.08 -23.68 42.36
CA PRO A 81 38.56 -22.85 41.29
C PRO A 81 38.15 -23.71 40.10
N PHE A 82 37.15 -23.26 39.36
CA PHE A 82 36.76 -23.83 38.09
C PHE A 82 36.27 -22.73 37.15
N SER A 83 36.42 -22.96 35.85
CA SER A 83 35.91 -22.05 34.83
C SER A 83 34.46 -22.43 34.46
N ALA A 84 33.55 -21.46 34.55
CA ALA A 84 32.17 -21.57 34.10
C ALA A 84 31.56 -20.18 33.86
N GLU A 85 30.58 -20.11 32.98
CA GLU A 85 29.86 -18.89 32.66
C GLU A 85 28.46 -18.92 33.29
N VAL A 86 28.02 -17.77 33.79
CA VAL A 86 26.68 -17.59 34.36
C VAL A 86 25.95 -16.49 33.60
N PHE A 87 24.79 -16.82 33.08
CA PHE A 87 23.92 -15.89 32.36
C PHE A 87 22.65 -15.67 33.16
N PHE A 88 22.30 -14.40 33.40
CA PHE A 88 21.02 -14.05 33.97
C PHE A 88 20.04 -13.70 32.86
N LEU A 89 18.86 -14.30 32.91
CA LEU A 89 17.74 -14.03 32.02
C LEU A 89 16.67 -13.22 32.73
N ASN A 90 16.09 -12.26 32.04
CA ASN A 90 14.87 -11.58 32.48
C ASN A 90 13.65 -12.40 32.03
N ILE A 91 12.98 -13.06 32.97
CA ILE A 91 11.77 -13.85 32.69
C ILE A 91 10.48 -13.06 32.96
N ALA A 92 10.60 -11.83 33.49
CA ALA A 92 9.47 -10.94 33.66
C ALA A 92 8.88 -10.58 32.29
N THR A 93 7.55 -10.39 32.25
CA THR A 93 6.88 -9.98 31.01
C THR A 93 7.25 -8.53 30.68
N LYS A 94 7.87 -8.32 29.53
CA LYS A 94 8.12 -7.00 28.96
C LYS A 94 6.87 -6.56 28.21
N LEU A 95 6.20 -5.54 28.74
CA LEU A 95 5.07 -4.87 28.10
C LEU A 95 5.57 -3.74 27.20
N ASP A 96 4.64 -3.16 26.43
CA ASP A 96 4.84 -1.98 25.59
C ASP A 96 5.95 -2.13 24.55
N ILE A 97 6.08 -3.33 23.96
CA ILE A 97 6.93 -3.55 22.79
C ILE A 97 6.16 -3.09 21.57
N TYR A 98 6.53 -1.93 21.03
CA TYR A 98 5.90 -1.37 19.84
C TYR A 98 6.34 -2.10 18.57
N TRP A 99 5.40 -2.27 17.65
CA TRP A 99 5.65 -2.82 16.32
C TRP A 99 4.86 -2.03 15.28
N GLY A 100 5.33 -2.07 14.02
CA GLY A 100 4.64 -1.46 12.90
C GLY A 100 5.05 -2.07 11.57
N THR A 101 4.21 -1.90 10.56
CA THR A 101 4.56 -2.27 9.18
C THR A 101 5.64 -1.31 8.65
N SER A 102 6.80 -1.85 8.27
CA SER A 102 7.91 -1.08 7.69
C SER A 102 7.55 -0.41 6.35
N ASP A 103 6.66 -1.03 5.61
CA ASP A 103 6.18 -0.57 4.30
C ASP A 103 4.68 -0.92 4.16
N PRO A 104 3.92 -0.15 3.36
CA PRO A 104 2.47 -0.27 3.31
C PRO A 104 1.99 -1.55 2.61
N VAL A 105 0.85 -2.07 3.06
CA VAL A 105 0.04 -3.05 2.34
C VAL A 105 -0.71 -2.33 1.24
N GLN A 106 -0.44 -2.70 -0.02
CA GLN A 106 -1.20 -2.20 -1.14
C GLN A 106 -2.43 -3.09 -1.35
N VAL A 107 -3.62 -2.52 -1.20
CA VAL A 107 -4.90 -3.21 -1.39
C VAL A 107 -5.81 -2.37 -2.27
N ILE A 108 -6.78 -3.01 -2.91
CA ILE A 108 -7.89 -2.31 -3.56
C ILE A 108 -9.05 -2.31 -2.57
N ASP A 109 -9.58 -1.13 -2.23
CA ASP A 109 -10.73 -1.03 -1.35
C ASP A 109 -11.98 -1.62 -2.02
N PRO A 110 -12.69 -2.56 -1.39
CA PRO A 110 -13.81 -3.26 -2.00
C PRO A 110 -15.06 -2.39 -2.20
N LYS A 111 -15.17 -1.24 -1.52
CA LYS A 111 -16.33 -0.35 -1.53
C LYS A 111 -16.15 0.83 -2.51
N TYR A 112 -14.92 1.34 -2.59
CA TYR A 112 -14.58 2.50 -3.42
C TYR A 112 -13.77 2.13 -4.67
N PHE A 113 -13.27 0.90 -4.78
CA PHE A 113 -12.46 0.41 -5.91
C PHE A 113 -11.19 1.24 -6.19
N THR A 114 -10.70 1.93 -5.17
CA THR A 114 -9.44 2.69 -5.21
C THR A 114 -8.30 1.92 -4.56
N LYS A 115 -7.06 2.20 -4.96
CA LYS A 115 -5.86 1.61 -4.40
C LYS A 115 -5.46 2.34 -3.13
N LEU A 116 -5.38 1.61 -2.02
CA LEU A 116 -4.97 2.15 -0.72
C LEU A 116 -3.65 1.55 -0.24
N ARG A 117 -2.82 2.39 0.39
CA ARG A 117 -1.52 2.06 0.99
C ARG A 117 -1.68 1.97 2.51
N VAL A 118 -2.24 0.86 2.97
CA VAL A 118 -2.58 0.64 4.37
C VAL A 118 -1.33 0.33 5.21
N ARG A 119 -1.19 0.97 6.36
CA ARG A 119 -0.16 0.71 7.38
C ARG A 119 -0.82 0.35 8.69
N ALA A 120 -0.13 -0.46 9.49
CA ALA A 120 -0.61 -0.87 10.80
C ALA A 120 0.47 -0.68 11.86
N PHE A 121 0.05 -0.24 13.03
CA PHE A 121 0.91 -0.01 14.19
C PHE A 121 0.22 -0.55 15.44
N GLY A 122 1.03 -1.05 16.35
CA GLY A 122 0.52 -1.67 17.55
C GLY A 122 1.58 -1.88 18.61
N GLN A 123 1.20 -2.64 19.62
CA GLN A 123 2.08 -3.00 20.71
C GLN A 123 1.81 -4.43 21.15
N MET A 124 2.81 -5.04 21.78
CA MET A 124 2.71 -6.38 22.30
C MET A 124 3.50 -6.53 23.60
N GLY A 125 3.19 -7.60 24.32
CA GLY A 125 3.89 -8.02 25.51
C GLY A 125 4.61 -9.33 25.21
N LEU A 126 5.86 -9.45 25.62
CA LEU A 126 6.69 -10.61 25.37
C LEU A 126 7.34 -11.09 26.66
N LYS A 127 7.45 -12.41 26.82
CA LYS A 127 8.23 -13.02 27.89
C LYS A 127 9.05 -14.18 27.35
N VAL A 128 10.11 -14.53 28.08
CA VAL A 128 10.83 -15.79 27.87
C VAL A 128 10.04 -16.92 28.53
N ASP A 129 9.74 -17.98 27.78
CA ASP A 129 8.95 -19.12 28.25
C ASP A 129 9.79 -20.40 28.34
N ASN A 130 10.58 -20.71 27.31
CA ASN A 130 11.55 -21.80 27.34
C ASN A 130 12.97 -21.24 27.35
N TYR A 131 13.60 -21.26 28.53
CA TYR A 131 14.86 -20.56 28.81
C TYR A 131 16.03 -21.15 28.03
N LEU A 132 16.12 -22.48 27.99
CA LEU A 132 17.15 -23.21 27.26
C LEU A 132 17.06 -22.91 25.77
N LYS A 133 15.87 -23.08 25.19
CA LYS A 133 15.65 -22.88 23.76
C LYS A 133 15.92 -21.44 23.35
N PHE A 134 15.46 -20.49 24.15
CA PHE A 134 15.74 -19.07 23.93
C PHE A 134 17.24 -18.79 23.90
N PHE A 135 17.96 -19.29 24.91
CA PHE A 135 19.39 -19.06 25.05
C PHE A 135 20.19 -19.69 23.90
N THR A 136 19.93 -20.96 23.58
CA THR A 136 20.69 -21.68 22.55
C THR A 136 20.41 -21.21 21.13
N GLU A 137 19.18 -20.76 20.84
CA GLU A 137 18.78 -20.37 19.47
C GLU A 137 18.99 -18.89 19.16
N LEU A 138 18.83 -17.98 20.12
CA LEU A 138 18.82 -16.52 19.86
C LEU A 138 20.00 -15.74 20.43
N ILE A 139 20.64 -16.20 21.50
CA ILE A 139 21.69 -15.43 22.18
C ILE A 139 23.07 -15.79 21.64
N GLY A 140 23.37 -17.09 21.55
CA GLY A 140 24.70 -17.54 21.15
C GLY A 140 25.80 -17.07 22.12
N ILE A 141 26.94 -16.67 21.57
CA ILE A 141 28.13 -16.27 22.35
C ILE A 141 28.12 -14.75 22.53
N ILE A 142 28.16 -14.30 23.78
CA ILE A 142 28.27 -12.88 24.15
C ILE A 142 29.47 -12.64 25.07
N GLY A 143 30.00 -11.42 25.05
CA GLY A 143 31.18 -11.01 25.81
C GLY A 143 30.92 -10.83 27.31
N PRO A 144 31.98 -10.77 28.15
CA PRO A 144 31.85 -10.54 29.58
C PRO A 144 31.14 -9.22 29.90
N ALA A 145 30.26 -9.23 30.92
CA ALA A 145 29.43 -8.09 31.32
C ALA A 145 28.47 -7.55 30.23
N GLU A 146 28.28 -8.28 29.13
CA GLU A 146 27.39 -7.86 28.05
C GLU A 146 25.91 -7.98 28.45
N ILE A 147 25.13 -7.00 27.98
CA ILE A 147 23.68 -6.92 28.20
C ILE A 147 22.99 -6.96 26.84
N VAL A 148 22.17 -7.99 26.63
CA VAL A 148 21.28 -8.07 25.47
C VAL A 148 19.96 -7.40 25.81
N LYS A 149 19.47 -6.53 24.91
CA LYS A 149 18.19 -5.82 25.07
C LYS A 149 17.06 -6.51 24.31
N PHE A 150 15.82 -6.26 24.75
CA PHE A 150 14.63 -6.72 24.03
C PHE A 150 14.58 -6.23 22.58
N ASP A 151 15.03 -5.01 22.31
CA ASP A 151 15.02 -4.44 20.95
C ASP A 151 15.86 -5.26 19.97
N ALA A 152 17.02 -5.75 20.40
CA ALA A 152 17.87 -6.62 19.57
C ALA A 152 17.17 -7.94 19.23
N ILE A 153 16.43 -8.52 20.18
CA ILE A 153 15.60 -9.69 19.93
C ILE A 153 14.50 -9.37 18.93
N MET A 154 13.84 -8.22 19.11
CA MET A 154 12.74 -7.79 18.25
C MET A 154 13.15 -7.56 16.80
N ASP A 155 14.38 -7.12 16.54
CA ASP A 155 14.91 -6.93 15.20
C ASP A 155 14.87 -8.21 14.36
N TYR A 156 15.14 -9.37 14.95
CA TYR A 156 15.03 -10.67 14.26
C TYR A 156 13.58 -11.00 13.84
N PHE A 157 12.59 -10.54 14.61
CA PHE A 157 11.17 -10.84 14.37
C PHE A 157 10.44 -9.78 13.54
N LYS A 158 11.05 -8.63 13.26
CA LYS A 158 10.41 -7.55 12.48
C LYS A 158 9.88 -8.05 11.14
N GLY A 159 10.70 -8.76 10.37
CA GLY A 159 10.31 -9.26 9.04
C GLY A 159 9.09 -10.18 9.08
N ILE A 160 9.09 -11.16 9.99
CA ILE A 160 7.98 -12.11 10.10
C ILE A 160 6.71 -11.46 10.67
N LEU A 161 6.83 -10.55 11.63
CA LEU A 161 5.70 -9.77 12.13
C LEU A 161 5.05 -8.98 11.00
N VAL A 162 5.84 -8.20 10.27
CA VAL A 162 5.36 -7.40 9.13
C VAL A 162 4.66 -8.33 8.13
N GLN A 163 5.30 -9.40 7.68
CA GLN A 163 4.71 -10.34 6.72
C GLN A 163 3.35 -10.88 7.19
N LYS A 164 3.26 -11.44 8.40
CA LYS A 164 2.01 -12.04 8.91
C LYS A 164 0.89 -11.00 9.02
N ILE A 165 1.20 -9.82 9.54
CA ILE A 165 0.22 -8.75 9.76
C ILE A 165 -0.31 -8.24 8.41
N LYS A 166 0.57 -8.01 7.44
CA LYS A 166 0.17 -7.61 6.09
C LYS A 166 -0.79 -8.62 5.45
N THR A 167 -0.46 -9.92 5.55
CA THR A 167 -1.32 -10.98 5.01
C THR A 167 -2.69 -11.00 5.69
N ILE A 168 -2.76 -10.82 7.01
CA ILE A 168 -4.04 -10.79 7.74
C ILE A 168 -4.88 -9.59 7.29
N ILE A 169 -4.30 -8.39 7.27
CA ILE A 169 -5.01 -7.16 6.86
C ILE A 169 -5.52 -7.28 5.42
N ALA A 170 -4.65 -7.70 4.50
CA ALA A 170 -5.03 -7.88 3.10
C ALA A 170 -6.17 -8.89 2.94
N ASN A 171 -6.10 -10.04 3.62
CA ASN A 171 -7.13 -11.07 3.52
C ASN A 171 -8.49 -10.59 4.04
N ILE A 172 -8.52 -9.79 5.11
CA ILE A 172 -9.77 -9.26 5.65
C ILE A 172 -10.39 -8.24 4.69
N ILE A 173 -9.58 -7.31 4.17
CA ILE A 173 -10.07 -6.32 3.21
C ILE A 173 -10.59 -6.99 1.94
N ILE A 174 -9.84 -7.96 1.40
CA ILE A 174 -10.14 -8.58 0.11
C ILE A 174 -11.25 -9.64 0.24
N ASN A 175 -11.12 -10.60 1.17
CA ASN A 175 -12.00 -11.76 1.24
C ASN A 175 -13.30 -11.47 2.00
N GLU A 176 -13.23 -10.70 3.10
CA GLU A 176 -14.43 -10.28 3.85
C GLU A 176 -15.09 -9.03 3.24
N LYS A 177 -14.46 -8.44 2.21
CA LYS A 177 -14.93 -7.24 1.51
C LYS A 177 -15.18 -6.05 2.46
N ILE A 178 -14.33 -5.92 3.48
CA ILE A 178 -14.41 -4.81 4.44
C ILE A 178 -13.58 -3.64 3.92
N SER A 179 -14.18 -2.44 3.88
CA SER A 179 -13.46 -1.23 3.50
C SER A 179 -12.35 -0.91 4.50
N ALA A 180 -11.23 -0.37 4.02
CA ALA A 180 -10.15 0.09 4.89
C ALA A 180 -10.61 1.20 5.87
N LEU A 181 -11.67 1.95 5.54
CA LEU A 181 -12.29 2.93 6.45
C LEU A 181 -13.00 2.29 7.65
N GLU A 182 -13.52 1.09 7.45
CA GLU A 182 -14.37 0.37 8.41
C GLU A 182 -13.57 -0.69 9.18
N ILE A 183 -12.31 -0.93 8.80
CA ILE A 183 -11.45 -1.95 9.39
C ILE A 183 -11.18 -1.73 10.89
N THR A 184 -11.30 -0.48 11.36
CA THR A 184 -11.18 -0.12 12.77
C THR A 184 -12.16 -0.91 13.65
N ALA A 185 -13.35 -1.24 13.13
CA ALA A 185 -14.34 -2.05 13.85
C ALA A 185 -13.92 -3.52 14.05
N LYS A 186 -12.85 -3.97 13.37
CA LYS A 186 -12.34 -5.34 13.44
C LYS A 186 -11.03 -5.47 14.22
N LEU A 187 -10.44 -4.37 14.73
CA LEU A 187 -9.10 -4.39 15.33
C LEU A 187 -8.89 -5.50 16.37
N ASP A 188 -9.87 -5.78 17.23
CA ASP A 188 -9.77 -6.84 18.24
C ASP A 188 -9.68 -8.24 17.61
N SER A 189 -10.50 -8.50 16.58
CA SER A 189 -10.47 -9.75 15.82
C SER A 189 -9.14 -9.91 15.08
N ILE A 190 -8.65 -8.83 14.46
CA ILE A 190 -7.35 -8.83 13.76
C ILE A 190 -6.21 -9.07 14.74
N SER A 191 -6.26 -8.42 15.91
CA SER A 191 -5.27 -8.57 16.98
C SER A 191 -5.21 -10.02 17.48
N THR A 192 -6.36 -10.65 17.67
CA THR A 192 -6.46 -12.06 18.09
C THR A 192 -5.87 -13.00 17.05
N MET A 193 -6.29 -12.87 15.78
CA MET A 193 -5.74 -13.67 14.69
C MET A 193 -4.24 -13.47 14.50
N ALA A 194 -3.76 -12.23 14.65
CA ALA A 194 -2.34 -11.91 14.57
C ALA A 194 -1.58 -12.58 15.72
N LYS A 195 -2.07 -12.46 16.96
CA LYS A 195 -1.49 -13.12 18.14
C LYS A 195 -1.33 -14.62 17.92
N ASP A 196 -2.36 -15.30 17.42
CA ASP A 196 -2.32 -16.75 17.22
C ASP A 196 -1.27 -17.14 16.19
N LYS A 197 -1.23 -16.45 15.04
CA LYS A 197 -0.27 -16.73 13.96
C LYS A 197 1.17 -16.40 14.33
N ILE A 198 1.42 -15.36 15.12
CA ILE A 198 2.78 -15.00 15.52
C ILE A 198 3.25 -15.87 16.70
N SER A 199 2.35 -16.28 17.59
CA SER A 199 2.70 -17.07 18.78
C SER A 199 3.39 -18.38 18.41
N SER A 200 2.97 -19.03 17.32
CA SER A 200 3.65 -20.22 16.81
C SER A 200 5.09 -19.97 16.36
N GLU A 201 5.39 -18.77 15.85
CA GLU A 201 6.73 -18.39 15.39
C GLU A 201 7.65 -18.05 16.57
N PHE A 202 7.17 -17.24 17.53
CA PHE A 202 7.95 -16.90 18.72
C PHE A 202 8.25 -18.14 19.59
N LYS A 203 7.29 -19.08 19.70
CA LYS A 203 7.46 -20.32 20.46
C LYS A 203 8.58 -21.20 19.90
N LYS A 204 8.90 -21.10 18.59
CA LYS A 204 10.05 -21.81 17.99
C LYS A 204 11.37 -21.38 18.62
N TYR A 205 11.45 -20.17 19.18
CA TYR A 205 12.66 -19.62 19.79
C TYR A 205 12.53 -19.43 21.30
N GLY A 206 11.58 -20.12 21.96
CA GLY A 206 11.41 -20.07 23.41
C GLY A 206 10.78 -18.78 23.95
N LEU A 207 10.19 -17.96 23.10
CA LEU A 207 9.50 -16.73 23.45
C LEU A 207 7.97 -16.92 23.41
N ALA A 208 7.26 -16.19 24.25
CA ALA A 208 5.80 -16.22 24.31
C ALA A 208 5.22 -14.79 24.26
N PRO A 209 4.46 -14.44 23.22
CA PRO A 209 3.65 -13.23 23.18
C PRO A 209 2.51 -13.34 24.19
N VAL A 210 2.51 -12.51 25.23
CA VAL A 210 1.49 -12.50 26.29
C VAL A 210 0.22 -11.83 25.79
N ASN A 211 0.37 -10.69 25.11
CA ASN A 211 -0.69 -9.96 24.45
C ASN A 211 -0.17 -9.37 23.14
N PHE A 212 -1.09 -9.03 22.23
CA PHE A 212 -0.77 -8.41 20.95
C PHE A 212 -1.96 -7.56 20.53
N PHE A 213 -1.73 -6.28 20.27
CA PHE A 213 -2.76 -5.31 19.96
C PHE A 213 -2.39 -4.50 18.75
N ILE A 214 -3.34 -4.33 17.84
CA ILE A 214 -3.27 -3.34 16.77
C ILE A 214 -3.90 -2.06 17.29
N LYS A 215 -3.11 -1.00 17.41
CA LYS A 215 -3.57 0.31 17.92
C LYS A 215 -4.22 1.12 16.81
N SER A 216 -3.69 1.07 15.60
CA SER A 216 -4.20 1.83 14.47
C SER A 216 -3.89 1.12 13.16
N ILE A 217 -4.84 1.19 12.24
CA ILE A 217 -4.67 0.91 10.82
C ILE A 217 -5.01 2.22 10.10
N ASN A 218 -4.07 2.75 9.32
CA ASN A 218 -4.21 4.02 8.63
C ASN A 218 -3.61 3.95 7.23
N PHE A 219 -3.77 5.01 6.45
CA PHE A 219 -3.21 5.17 5.12
C PHE A 219 -2.94 6.67 4.89
N PRO A 220 -2.09 7.04 3.90
CA PRO A 220 -1.73 8.43 3.63
C PRO A 220 -2.94 9.32 3.31
N ASP A 221 -2.82 10.62 3.61
CA ASP A 221 -3.88 11.61 3.35
C ASP A 221 -4.23 11.70 1.86
N GLU A 222 -3.25 11.53 0.97
CA GLU A 222 -3.46 11.44 -0.49
C GLU A 222 -4.50 10.37 -0.87
N ASP A 223 -4.40 9.18 -0.27
CA ASP A 223 -5.33 8.07 -0.53
C ASP A 223 -6.72 8.38 0.09
N PHE A 224 -6.76 9.15 1.18
CA PHE A 224 -8.01 9.60 1.81
C PHE A 224 -8.73 10.68 0.99
N GLU A 225 -7.98 11.59 0.37
CA GLU A 225 -8.51 12.62 -0.52
C GLU A 225 -9.19 12.00 -1.75
N GLU A 226 -8.56 10.99 -2.37
CA GLU A 226 -9.14 10.26 -3.51
C GLU A 226 -10.50 9.62 -3.14
N ILE A 227 -10.60 9.00 -1.96
CA ILE A 227 -11.87 8.48 -1.45
C ILE A 227 -12.90 9.60 -1.26
N ASN A 228 -12.49 10.74 -0.70
CA ASN A 228 -13.39 11.88 -0.47
C ASN A 228 -13.92 12.45 -1.78
N GLU A 229 -13.11 12.50 -2.84
CA GLU A 229 -13.58 12.88 -4.18
C GLU A 229 -14.60 11.89 -4.73
N ILE A 230 -14.37 10.58 -4.58
CA ILE A 230 -15.33 9.55 -4.98
C ILE A 230 -16.65 9.71 -4.21
N LEU A 231 -16.57 9.95 -2.90
CA LEU A 231 -17.73 10.16 -2.04
C LEU A 231 -18.52 11.42 -2.41
N LYS A 232 -17.83 12.55 -2.65
CA LYS A 232 -18.45 13.80 -3.10
C LYS A 232 -19.15 13.62 -4.44
N ASN A 233 -18.46 13.03 -5.42
CA ASN A 233 -19.03 12.75 -6.74
C ASN A 233 -20.27 11.86 -6.63
N ARG A 234 -20.22 10.79 -5.82
CA ARG A 234 -21.36 9.91 -5.59
C ARG A 234 -22.54 10.66 -4.94
N ALA A 235 -22.27 11.48 -3.92
CA ALA A 235 -23.29 12.28 -3.26
C ALA A 235 -23.97 13.28 -4.22
N GLU A 236 -23.19 13.96 -5.08
CA GLU A 236 -23.74 14.83 -6.13
C GLU A 236 -24.68 14.07 -7.06
N PHE A 237 -24.27 12.88 -7.53
CA PHE A 237 -25.13 12.04 -8.39
C PHE A 237 -26.39 11.55 -7.68
N GLU A 238 -26.32 11.23 -6.38
CA GLU A 238 -27.48 10.82 -5.59
C GLU A 238 -28.47 11.97 -5.37
N ILE A 239 -27.97 13.18 -5.06
CA ILE A 239 -28.79 14.38 -4.88
C ILE A 239 -29.50 14.77 -6.19
N MET A 240 -28.87 14.56 -7.36
CA MET A 240 -29.42 14.99 -8.66
C MET A 240 -30.58 14.13 -9.21
N GLY A 241 -30.86 12.94 -8.68
CA GLY A 241 -32.04 12.12 -9.08
C GLY A 241 -32.01 11.57 -10.53
N ASP A 242 -33.05 10.86 -10.98
CA ASP A 242 -33.02 9.97 -12.17
C ASP A 242 -32.66 10.59 -13.55
N ASN A 243 -32.53 11.91 -13.70
CA ASN A 243 -32.02 12.55 -14.93
C ASN A 243 -30.49 12.77 -14.95
N ARG A 244 -29.81 11.98 -14.11
CA ARG A 244 -28.43 12.03 -13.58
C ARG A 244 -27.27 12.41 -14.52
N TYR A 245 -27.18 11.84 -15.73
CA TYR A 245 -25.96 11.99 -16.56
C TYR A 245 -26.03 13.19 -17.51
N VAL A 246 -27.19 13.42 -18.12
CA VAL A 246 -27.39 14.53 -19.08
C VAL A 246 -27.29 15.87 -18.37
N THR A 247 -27.89 15.98 -17.18
CA THR A 247 -27.86 17.21 -16.39
C THR A 247 -26.44 17.56 -15.94
N LYS A 248 -25.68 16.64 -15.31
CA LYS A 248 -24.28 16.92 -14.92
C LYS A 248 -23.41 17.28 -16.13
N ARG A 249 -23.53 16.53 -17.23
CA ARG A 249 -22.76 16.81 -18.45
C ARG A 249 -23.14 18.15 -19.09
N SER A 250 -24.41 18.56 -19.00
CA SER A 250 -24.83 19.89 -19.46
C SER A 250 -24.19 20.98 -18.61
N PHE A 251 -24.16 20.84 -17.27
CA PHE A 251 -23.48 21.78 -16.38
C PHE A 251 -21.97 21.82 -16.61
N ASP A 252 -21.29 20.69 -16.77
CA ASP A 252 -19.85 20.66 -17.08
C ASP A 252 -19.54 21.38 -18.41
N VAL A 253 -20.40 21.24 -19.42
CA VAL A 253 -20.28 21.96 -20.70
C VAL A 253 -20.52 23.47 -20.50
N TYR A 254 -21.50 23.86 -19.68
CA TYR A 254 -21.72 25.27 -19.33
C TYR A 254 -20.53 25.87 -18.57
N ASP A 255 -19.96 25.16 -17.60
CA ASP A 255 -18.84 25.64 -16.78
C ASP A 255 -17.55 25.78 -17.61
N ASN A 256 -17.27 24.79 -18.47
CA ASN A 256 -16.16 24.86 -19.42
C ASN A 256 -16.37 25.93 -20.51
N ALA A 257 -17.62 26.24 -20.88
CA ALA A 257 -17.93 27.32 -21.83
C ALA A 257 -17.83 28.72 -21.17
N ALA A 258 -18.15 28.83 -19.88
CA ALA A 258 -18.00 30.06 -19.11
C ALA A 258 -16.54 30.35 -18.72
N SER A 259 -15.73 29.31 -18.52
CA SER A 259 -14.30 29.41 -18.17
C SER A 259 -13.40 29.67 -19.39
N ASN A 260 -13.94 29.57 -20.60
CA ASN A 260 -13.23 29.88 -21.84
C ASN A 260 -13.53 31.33 -22.27
N ASP A 261 -12.56 32.23 -22.07
CA ASP A 261 -12.57 33.62 -22.56
C ASP A 261 -12.55 33.76 -24.10
N SER A 262 -12.75 32.67 -24.85
CA SER A 262 -12.72 32.63 -26.31
C SER A 262 -14.13 32.46 -26.92
N GLY A 263 -14.92 33.52 -26.82
CA GLY A 263 -15.56 34.13 -27.99
C GLY A 263 -16.78 33.48 -28.65
N ILE A 264 -17.38 32.39 -28.14
CA ILE A 264 -18.65 31.87 -28.69
C ILE A 264 -19.77 31.71 -27.64
N ALA A 265 -19.45 31.69 -26.34
CA ALA A 265 -20.47 31.71 -25.28
C ALA A 265 -21.15 33.10 -25.11
N GLY A 266 -20.52 34.17 -25.59
CA GLY A 266 -21.08 35.52 -25.58
C GLY A 266 -22.31 35.71 -26.49
N ALA A 267 -22.56 34.80 -27.43
CA ALA A 267 -23.70 34.87 -28.33
C ALA A 267 -25.02 34.35 -27.71
N PHE A 268 -24.96 33.64 -26.57
CA PHE A 268 -26.16 33.20 -25.85
C PHE A 268 -26.40 33.99 -24.56
N VAL A 269 -25.41 34.74 -24.07
CA VAL A 269 -25.47 35.41 -22.76
C VAL A 269 -25.63 36.94 -22.86
N SER A 270 -25.34 37.57 -24.01
CA SER A 270 -25.38 39.05 -24.10
C SER A 270 -26.71 39.65 -24.59
N GLY A 271 -27.77 38.87 -24.70
CA GLY A 271 -29.04 39.29 -25.32
C GLY A 271 -30.30 39.09 -24.49
N ASN A 272 -30.37 39.72 -23.31
CA ASN A 272 -31.60 40.13 -22.61
C ASN A 272 -32.62 39.05 -22.13
N VAL A 273 -32.91 39.14 -20.81
CA VAL A 273 -34.22 38.85 -20.13
C VAL A 273 -34.42 37.38 -19.70
N GLY A 274 -34.43 37.00 -18.43
CA GLY A 274 -35.00 37.71 -17.27
C GLY A 274 -36.51 37.52 -17.21
N ALA A 275 -37.00 36.32 -16.90
CA ALA A 275 -38.40 36.05 -16.50
C ALA A 275 -39.49 36.67 -17.41
N GLY A 276 -39.91 35.98 -18.48
CA GLY A 276 -41.15 36.37 -19.17
C GLY A 276 -41.38 35.85 -20.58
N VAL A 277 -40.37 35.33 -21.28
CA VAL A 277 -40.51 34.88 -22.68
C VAL A 277 -40.55 33.35 -22.78
N GLY A 278 -41.29 32.72 -21.86
CA GLY A 278 -41.51 31.26 -21.84
C GLY A 278 -42.73 30.80 -22.63
N SER A 279 -43.56 31.71 -23.17
CA SER A 279 -44.87 31.37 -23.74
C SER A 279 -45.13 31.89 -25.16
N SER A 280 -44.45 32.94 -25.63
CA SER A 280 -44.67 33.50 -26.98
C SER A 280 -43.73 32.92 -28.04
N LEU A 281 -42.50 32.53 -27.68
CA LEU A 281 -41.60 31.77 -28.56
C LEU A 281 -42.05 30.31 -28.76
N PHE A 282 -42.96 29.82 -27.91
CA PHE A 282 -43.54 28.47 -28.01
C PHE A 282 -44.73 28.40 -28.99
N GLY A 283 -45.42 29.53 -29.24
CA GLY A 283 -46.60 29.59 -30.11
C GLY A 283 -46.28 29.77 -31.59
N GLU A 284 -45.24 30.53 -31.92
CA GLU A 284 -44.90 30.84 -33.32
C GLU A 284 -43.85 29.89 -33.93
N MET A 285 -43.35 28.95 -33.12
CA MET A 285 -42.57 27.77 -33.54
C MET A 285 -43.46 26.51 -33.65
N ALA A 286 -44.77 26.61 -33.36
CA ALA A 286 -45.73 25.51 -33.46
C ALA A 286 -46.49 25.47 -34.80
N SER A 287 -46.34 26.48 -35.66
CA SER A 287 -47.13 26.62 -36.91
C SER A 287 -46.29 26.71 -38.19
N SER A 288 -44.97 26.51 -38.12
CA SER A 288 -44.08 26.77 -39.26
C SER A 288 -42.85 25.86 -39.34
N VAL A 289 -42.95 24.58 -39.00
CA VAL A 289 -41.98 23.57 -39.46
C VAL A 289 -42.67 22.25 -39.80
N ASN A 290 -43.50 22.30 -40.84
CA ASN A 290 -43.64 21.17 -41.75
C ASN A 290 -42.70 21.41 -42.93
N THR A 291 -41.41 21.19 -42.70
CA THR A 291 -40.49 20.84 -43.77
C THR A 291 -39.53 19.81 -43.20
N ARG A 292 -39.63 18.60 -43.74
CA ARG A 292 -38.64 17.53 -43.68
C ARG A 292 -37.20 18.09 -43.57
N ALA A 293 -36.62 18.00 -42.38
CA ALA A 293 -35.17 17.98 -42.21
C ALA A 293 -34.82 16.57 -41.75
N VAL A 294 -34.44 15.74 -42.72
CA VAL A 294 -33.78 14.47 -42.54
C VAL A 294 -32.53 14.74 -41.70
N ILE A 295 -32.51 14.28 -40.44
CA ILE A 295 -31.23 14.03 -39.77
C ILE A 295 -30.67 12.81 -40.50
N ASP A 296 -29.78 13.10 -41.44
CA ASP A 296 -29.01 12.11 -42.16
C ASP A 296 -28.14 11.40 -41.10
N ASN A 297 -28.63 10.28 -40.58
CA ASN A 297 -27.80 9.32 -39.88
C ASN A 297 -26.85 8.77 -40.95
N ALA A 298 -25.75 9.48 -41.20
CA ALA A 298 -24.71 8.98 -42.09
C ALA A 298 -24.17 7.69 -41.47
N VAL A 299 -24.51 6.56 -42.10
CA VAL A 299 -24.04 5.24 -41.73
C VAL A 299 -22.91 4.89 -42.68
N ILE A 300 -21.74 4.52 -42.13
CA ILE A 300 -20.61 4.04 -42.92
C ILE A 300 -20.62 2.51 -42.94
N LYS A 301 -20.71 1.95 -44.15
CA LYS A 301 -20.66 0.49 -44.34
C LYS A 301 -19.24 -0.02 -44.14
N CYS A 302 -19.10 -1.04 -43.33
CA CYS A 302 -17.83 -1.74 -43.17
C CYS A 302 -17.45 -2.42 -44.50
N PRO A 303 -16.26 -2.16 -45.05
CA PRO A 303 -15.83 -2.79 -46.31
C PRO A 303 -15.58 -4.30 -46.18
N ALA A 304 -15.44 -4.83 -44.95
CA ALA A 304 -15.16 -6.25 -44.70
C ALA A 304 -16.44 -7.10 -44.52
N CYS A 305 -17.44 -6.61 -43.78
CA CYS A 305 -18.67 -7.37 -43.49
C CYS A 305 -19.96 -6.67 -43.95
N SER A 306 -19.88 -5.49 -44.55
CA SER A 306 -21.02 -4.67 -45.00
C SER A 306 -21.96 -4.18 -43.89
N PHE A 307 -21.57 -4.32 -42.62
CA PHE A 307 -22.35 -3.83 -41.48
C PHE A 307 -22.38 -2.32 -41.44
N ASP A 308 -23.52 -1.82 -40.99
CA ASP A 308 -23.87 -0.41 -40.91
C ASP A 308 -23.33 0.20 -39.61
N ASN A 309 -22.25 0.99 -39.71
CA ASN A 309 -21.61 1.60 -38.54
C ASN A 309 -21.94 3.11 -38.45
N PRO A 310 -22.01 3.69 -37.25
CA PRO A 310 -22.13 5.14 -37.08
C PRO A 310 -21.02 5.92 -37.81
N ALA A 311 -21.32 7.12 -38.32
CA ALA A 311 -20.43 7.96 -39.14
C ALA A 311 -19.00 8.16 -38.60
N ASN A 312 -18.80 8.07 -37.28
CA ASN A 312 -17.54 8.34 -36.59
C ASN A 312 -16.86 7.07 -36.04
N SER A 313 -17.31 5.87 -36.44
CA SER A 313 -16.73 4.61 -35.97
C SER A 313 -15.34 4.35 -36.58
N ARG A 314 -14.32 4.21 -35.73
CA ARG A 314 -12.95 3.86 -36.14
C ARG A 314 -12.79 2.41 -36.56
N PHE A 315 -13.55 1.54 -35.91
CA PHE A 315 -13.59 0.10 -36.11
C PHE A 315 -15.04 -0.35 -36.22
N CYS A 316 -15.28 -1.42 -36.98
CA CYS A 316 -16.62 -1.97 -37.15
C CYS A 316 -17.09 -2.61 -35.85
N CYS A 317 -18.31 -2.28 -35.44
CA CYS A 317 -18.93 -2.78 -34.21
C CYS A 317 -19.23 -4.30 -34.26
N GLU A 318 -19.30 -4.88 -35.45
CA GLU A 318 -19.59 -6.30 -35.63
C GLU A 318 -18.33 -7.16 -35.85
N CYS A 319 -17.42 -6.75 -36.74
CA CYS A 319 -16.27 -7.58 -37.13
C CYS A 319 -14.90 -7.04 -36.68
N GLY A 320 -14.83 -5.84 -36.08
CA GLY A 320 -13.59 -5.25 -35.59
C GLY A 320 -12.63 -4.68 -36.66
N SER A 321 -12.98 -4.76 -37.95
CA SER A 321 -12.16 -4.21 -39.04
C SER A 321 -12.16 -2.67 -39.03
N PRO A 322 -11.05 -1.99 -39.35
CA PRO A 322 -11.01 -0.53 -39.39
C PRO A 322 -11.92 0.03 -40.49
N VAL A 323 -12.62 1.13 -40.18
CA VAL A 323 -13.62 1.76 -41.07
C VAL A 323 -13.25 3.22 -41.43
N GLU A 324 -12.16 3.76 -40.88
CA GLU A 324 -11.72 5.14 -41.17
C GLU A 324 -11.29 5.36 -42.63
N THR A 325 -11.73 6.48 -43.23
CA THR A 325 -11.24 6.99 -44.52
C THR A 325 -9.83 7.59 -44.39
N PRO A 326 -8.97 7.49 -45.42
CA PRO A 326 -7.60 8.00 -45.39
C PRO A 326 -7.55 9.52 -45.12
N LYS A 327 -6.57 9.95 -44.31
CA LYS A 327 -6.35 11.36 -43.92
C LYS A 327 -5.09 11.89 -44.63
N LYS A 328 -5.09 13.16 -45.04
CA LYS A 328 -3.94 13.90 -45.62
C LYS A 328 -3.58 15.08 -44.74
N GLN A 329 -2.34 15.57 -44.79
CA GLN A 329 -1.97 16.81 -44.08
C GLN A 329 -2.27 18.04 -44.94
N CYS A 330 -2.78 19.09 -44.32
CA CYS A 330 -2.95 20.38 -44.99
C CYS A 330 -1.57 21.00 -45.25
N PRO A 331 -1.21 21.29 -46.51
CA PRO A 331 0.10 21.85 -46.84
C PRO A 331 0.30 23.29 -46.35
N THR A 332 -0.78 24.01 -46.00
CA THR A 332 -0.71 25.41 -45.55
C THR A 332 -0.55 25.54 -44.04
N CYS A 333 -1.22 24.69 -43.25
CA CYS A 333 -1.21 24.81 -41.78
C CYS A 333 -0.73 23.54 -41.05
N GLY A 334 -0.35 22.48 -41.78
CA GLY A 334 0.18 21.24 -41.22
C GLY A 334 -0.84 20.32 -40.51
N LYS A 335 -2.08 20.78 -40.30
CA LYS A 335 -3.12 20.00 -39.62
C LYS A 335 -3.67 18.88 -40.50
N THR A 336 -3.97 17.74 -39.87
CA THR A 336 -4.50 16.55 -40.54
C THR A 336 -5.97 16.76 -40.94
N VAL A 337 -6.27 16.59 -42.22
CA VAL A 337 -7.61 16.77 -42.81
C VAL A 337 -8.06 15.49 -43.54
N PRO A 338 -9.36 15.22 -43.68
CA PRO A 338 -9.86 14.11 -44.48
C PRO A 338 -9.36 14.19 -45.95
N ALA A 339 -9.00 13.06 -46.59
CA ALA A 339 -8.42 13.08 -47.94
C ALA A 339 -9.31 13.78 -48.99
N ASN A 340 -10.63 13.67 -48.87
CA ASN A 340 -11.61 14.24 -49.80
C ASN A 340 -11.96 15.72 -49.53
N SER A 341 -11.28 16.39 -48.59
CA SER A 341 -11.53 17.79 -48.27
C SER A 341 -11.05 18.72 -49.39
N LYS A 342 -11.96 19.52 -49.95
CA LYS A 342 -11.63 20.60 -50.92
C LYS A 342 -11.10 21.86 -50.24
N PHE A 343 -11.44 22.09 -48.97
CA PHE A 343 -10.97 23.21 -48.15
C PHE A 343 -10.53 22.70 -46.78
N CYS A 344 -9.55 23.36 -46.17
CA CYS A 344 -9.12 23.11 -44.81
C CYS A 344 -10.19 23.63 -43.83
N PRO A 345 -10.80 22.80 -42.98
CA PRO A 345 -11.76 23.27 -41.98
C PRO A 345 -11.10 24.13 -40.90
N GLU A 346 -9.78 24.07 -40.75
CA GLU A 346 -9.03 24.76 -39.70
C GLU A 346 -8.49 26.13 -40.12
N CYS A 347 -8.05 26.27 -41.37
CA CYS A 347 -7.45 27.54 -41.85
C CYS A 347 -8.14 28.13 -43.07
N GLY A 348 -9.18 27.47 -43.61
CA GLY A 348 -9.93 27.93 -44.79
C GLY A 348 -9.20 27.79 -46.14
N ALA A 349 -7.95 27.30 -46.15
CA ALA A 349 -7.17 27.16 -47.39
C ALA A 349 -7.78 26.09 -48.33
N SER A 350 -7.85 26.37 -49.64
CA SER A 350 -8.27 25.38 -50.65
C SER A 350 -7.19 24.31 -50.81
N ILE A 351 -7.56 23.03 -50.62
CA ILE A 351 -6.69 21.84 -50.74
C ILE A 351 -7.23 20.87 -51.82
N GLY A 352 -8.10 21.36 -52.68
CA GLY A 352 -8.62 20.63 -53.84
C GLY A 352 -7.80 20.94 -55.09
N THR A 353 -7.45 19.90 -55.86
CA THR A 353 -6.91 20.01 -57.21
C THR A 353 -7.81 20.87 -58.09
N LYS A 354 -7.29 21.96 -58.64
CA LYS A 354 -8.01 22.82 -59.58
C LYS A 354 -8.23 22.05 -60.89
N THR A 355 -9.44 22.04 -61.42
CA THR A 355 -9.73 21.43 -62.73
C THR A 355 -9.72 22.53 -63.79
N CYS A 356 -8.94 22.34 -64.86
CA CYS A 356 -8.95 23.27 -66.00
C CYS A 356 -10.27 23.14 -66.78
N SER A 357 -10.63 24.15 -67.56
CA SER A 357 -11.81 24.14 -68.45
C SER A 357 -11.75 23.07 -69.55
N CYS A 358 -10.61 22.43 -69.78
CA CYS A 358 -10.47 21.23 -70.62
C CYS A 358 -10.78 19.91 -69.88
N GLY A 359 -11.13 19.95 -68.59
CA GLY A 359 -11.43 18.77 -67.78
C GLY A 359 -10.23 18.11 -67.10
N ALA A 360 -8.99 18.53 -67.40
CA ALA A 360 -7.79 17.98 -66.78
C ALA A 360 -7.55 18.52 -65.35
N ALA A 361 -7.10 17.65 -64.44
CA ALA A 361 -6.69 18.03 -63.09
C ALA A 361 -5.34 18.77 -63.15
N VAL A 362 -5.29 19.95 -62.54
CA VAL A 362 -4.13 20.83 -62.53
C VAL A 362 -3.43 20.71 -61.17
N PRO A 363 -2.12 20.39 -61.13
CA PRO A 363 -1.35 20.29 -59.89
C PRO A 363 -1.33 21.61 -59.10
N ASP A 364 -1.19 21.52 -57.78
CA ASP A 364 -1.17 22.68 -56.91
C ASP A 364 0.03 23.60 -57.22
N GLY A 365 -0.25 24.87 -57.55
CA GLY A 365 0.75 25.92 -57.79
C GLY A 365 1.04 26.28 -59.26
N SER A 366 0.51 25.55 -60.24
CA SER A 366 0.74 25.87 -61.66
C SER A 366 -0.20 26.97 -62.18
N LYS A 367 0.37 28.02 -62.79
CA LYS A 367 -0.38 29.13 -63.43
C LYS A 367 -0.99 28.77 -64.80
N PHE A 368 -0.57 27.65 -65.39
CA PHE A 368 -1.02 27.18 -66.70
C PHE A 368 -1.26 25.68 -66.65
N CYS A 369 -2.27 25.21 -67.39
CA CYS A 369 -2.63 23.80 -67.46
C CYS A 369 -1.57 23.05 -68.27
N PRO A 370 -0.99 21.96 -67.74
CA PRO A 370 0.04 21.20 -68.44
C PRO A 370 -0.47 20.48 -69.69
N GLU A 371 -1.77 20.20 -69.78
CA GLU A 371 -2.38 19.46 -70.91
C GLU A 371 -2.84 20.37 -72.06
N CYS A 372 -3.33 21.58 -71.76
CA CYS A 372 -3.92 22.46 -72.80
C CYS A 372 -3.27 23.85 -72.90
N GLY A 373 -2.30 24.17 -72.05
CA GLY A 373 -1.55 25.43 -72.05
C GLY A 373 -2.34 26.68 -71.63
N LYS A 374 -3.65 26.57 -71.35
CA LYS A 374 -4.46 27.70 -70.89
C LYS A 374 -4.17 28.05 -69.42
N LYS A 375 -4.30 29.33 -69.07
CA LYS A 375 -4.06 29.85 -67.72
C LYS A 375 -5.14 29.33 -66.73
N VAL A 376 -4.74 28.96 -65.51
CA VAL A 376 -5.59 28.31 -64.47
C VAL A 376 -5.53 29.03 -63.13
#